data_AF-A0A9Q3PDM4-F1
#
_entry.id   AF-A0A9Q3PDM4-F1
#
_cell.length_a   1.000
_cell.length_b   1.000
_cell.length_c   1.000
_cell.angle_alpha   90.00
_cell.angle_beta   90.00
_cell.angle_gamma   90.00
#
_symmetry.space_group_name_H-M   'P 1'
#
loop_
_entity.id
_entity.type
_entity.pdbx_description
1 polymer ?
#
loop_
_entity_poly.entity_id
_entity_poly.type
_entity_poly.pdbx_seq_one_letter_code
_entity_poly.pdbx_strand_id
1 'polypeptide(L)'
;MPLAEFAYSNAENSSKKWSPFFTIYGRNPSFDSIHISQDTPSGKLSTKLQSVQKVVKEELKSAIKCFKKYADRNRAIPPDFQPGDKVWLASKNIKTTIPTKKLSERWLVPFEVLKKIGSHAYHLKLPQQW
;
A
#
# COMPACT_ATOMS: atom_id res chain seq x y z
N MET A 1 17.16 -0.45 -17.77
CA MET A 1 16.05 -1.25 -18.35
C MET A 1 14.90 -0.34 -18.80
N PRO A 2 15.05 0.48 -19.86
CA PRO A 2 14.02 1.48 -20.22
C PRO A 2 12.80 0.90 -20.95
N LEU A 3 12.99 -0.15 -21.75
CA LEU A 3 11.94 -0.72 -22.60
C LEU A 3 10.86 -1.48 -21.83
N ALA A 4 11.25 -2.19 -20.77
CA ALA A 4 10.32 -2.95 -19.94
C ALA A 4 9.36 -2.04 -19.15
N GLU A 5 9.88 -0.93 -18.61
CA GLU A 5 9.08 0.08 -17.92
C GLU A 5 8.10 0.78 -18.87
N PHE A 6 8.54 1.07 -20.10
CA PHE A 6 7.68 1.62 -21.15
C PHE A 6 6.55 0.65 -21.52
N ALA A 7 6.86 -0.62 -21.76
CA ALA A 7 5.87 -1.65 -22.09
C ALA A 7 4.86 -1.84 -20.97
N TYR A 8 5.32 -1.88 -19.71
CA TYR A 8 4.44 -2.00 -18.55
C TYR A 8 3.52 -0.79 -18.37
N SER A 9 4.04 0.43 -18.58
CA SER A 9 3.27 1.67 -18.45
C SER A 9 2.29 1.92 -19.61
N ASN A 10 2.53 1.29 -20.77
CA ASN A 10 1.64 1.33 -21.94
C ASN A 10 0.64 0.17 -21.99
N ALA A 11 0.90 -0.93 -21.29
CA ALA A 11 -0.01 -2.07 -21.26
C ALA A 11 -1.33 -1.70 -20.55
N GLU A 12 -2.44 -2.16 -21.11
CA GLU A 12 -3.74 -2.05 -20.45
C GLU A 12 -3.75 -2.94 -19.21
N ASN A 13 -4.14 -2.36 -18.07
CA ASN A 13 -4.32 -3.15 -16.87
C ASN A 13 -5.63 -3.93 -16.99
N SER A 14 -5.59 -5.26 -16.84
CA SER A 14 -6.75 -6.15 -16.98
C SER A 14 -7.93 -5.79 -16.05
N SER A 15 -7.66 -5.16 -14.91
CA SER A 15 -8.71 -4.69 -14.00
C SER A 15 -9.31 -3.35 -14.38
N LYS A 16 -8.63 -2.55 -15.21
CA LYS A 16 -8.99 -1.14 -15.47
C LYS A 16 -9.27 -0.83 -16.94
N LYS A 17 -8.92 -1.72 -17.88
CA LYS A 17 -9.01 -1.53 -19.34
C LYS A 17 -8.29 -0.28 -19.90
N TRP A 18 -7.55 0.43 -19.04
CA TRP A 18 -6.75 1.60 -19.38
C TRP A 18 -5.32 1.39 -18.91
N SER A 19 -4.36 1.92 -19.66
CA SER A 19 -2.95 1.96 -19.29
C SER A 19 -2.65 3.16 -18.38
N PRO A 20 -1.62 3.07 -17.53
CA PRO A 20 -1.14 4.20 -16.73
C PRO A 20 -0.89 5.47 -17.54
N PHE A 21 -0.22 5.37 -18.70
CA PHE A 21 0.04 6.53 -19.56
C PHE A 21 -1.23 7.20 -20.05
N PHE A 22 -2.25 6.43 -20.43
CA PHE A 22 -3.53 6.99 -20.84
C PHE A 22 -4.22 7.74 -19.69
N THR A 23 -4.14 7.25 -18.46
CA THR A 23 -4.77 7.95 -17.31
C THR A 23 -4.10 9.27 -16.94
N ILE A 24 -2.80 9.41 -17.23
CA ILE A 24 -2.01 10.61 -16.92
C ILE A 24 -2.10 11.62 -18.09
N TYR A 25 -1.89 11.14 -19.31
CA TYR A 25 -1.69 11.98 -20.49
C TYR A 25 -2.85 11.94 -21.49
N GLY A 26 -3.81 11.03 -21.32
CA GLY A 26 -4.97 10.90 -22.20
C GLY A 26 -4.66 10.22 -23.53
N ARG A 27 -3.43 9.72 -23.68
CA ARG A 27 -2.91 9.02 -24.86
C ARG A 27 -1.82 8.03 -24.45
N ASN A 28 -1.68 6.97 -25.23
CA ASN A 28 -0.54 6.05 -25.15
C ASN A 28 0.49 6.41 -26.20
N PRO A 29 1.77 6.63 -25.84
CA PRO A 29 2.82 6.80 -26.82
C PRO A 29 3.04 5.51 -27.61
N SER A 30 3.01 5.59 -28.94
CA SER A 30 3.42 4.50 -29.84
C SER A 30 4.91 4.63 -30.14
N PHE A 31 5.61 3.49 -30.25
CA PHE A 31 7.04 3.45 -30.56
C PHE A 31 7.33 3.96 -31.99
N ASP A 32 6.39 3.78 -32.92
CA ASP A 32 6.57 4.01 -34.36
C ASP A 32 5.92 5.29 -34.91
N SER A 33 5.61 6.30 -34.10
CA SER A 33 5.01 7.52 -34.68
C SER A 33 5.50 8.82 -34.05
N ILE A 34 6.38 9.48 -34.80
CA ILE A 34 6.65 10.93 -34.78
C ILE A 34 5.45 11.73 -35.35
N HIS A 35 4.33 11.08 -35.63
CA HIS A 35 3.09 11.77 -36.00
C HIS A 35 2.38 12.29 -34.75
N ILE A 36 2.80 13.50 -34.35
CA ILE A 36 1.96 14.39 -33.55
C ILE A 36 0.75 14.72 -34.44
N SER A 37 -0.33 13.97 -34.34
CA SER A 37 -1.63 14.43 -34.85
C SER A 37 -1.98 15.70 -34.06
N GLN A 38 -1.63 16.84 -34.65
CA GLN A 38 -2.19 18.13 -34.26
C GLN A 38 -3.70 18.09 -34.51
N ASP A 39 -4.44 18.80 -33.66
CA ASP A 39 -5.89 18.99 -33.72
C ASP A 39 -6.78 17.95 -33.05
N THR A 40 -6.67 17.88 -31.71
CA THR A 40 -7.90 17.90 -30.92
C THR A 40 -7.99 19.25 -30.20
N PRO A 41 -9.14 19.95 -30.23
CA PRO A 41 -9.28 21.19 -29.48
C PRO A 41 -8.92 20.92 -28.02
N SER A 42 -7.91 21.63 -27.50
CA SER A 42 -7.33 21.41 -26.16
C SER A 42 -8.40 21.25 -25.06
N GLY A 43 -9.53 21.95 -25.19
CA GLY A 43 -10.69 21.82 -24.29
C GLY A 43 -11.38 20.45 -24.29
N LYS A 44 -11.54 19.79 -25.45
CA LYS A 44 -12.20 18.46 -25.54
C LYS A 44 -11.32 17.35 -24.98
N LEU A 45 -10.00 17.47 -25.11
CA LEU A 45 -9.05 16.52 -24.53
C LEU A 45 -9.00 16.66 -23.00
N SER A 46 -8.98 17.91 -22.50
CA SER A 46 -8.99 18.20 -21.07
C SER A 46 -10.25 17.67 -20.36
N THR A 47 -11.44 17.87 -20.94
CA THR A 47 -12.69 17.35 -20.35
C THR A 47 -12.76 15.82 -20.38
N LYS A 48 -12.28 15.19 -21.46
CA LYS A 48 -12.16 13.72 -21.55
C LYS A 48 -11.15 13.16 -20.54
N LEU A 49 -10.03 13.84 -20.34
CA LEU A 49 -9.03 13.47 -19.34
C LEU A 49 -9.60 13.53 -17.92
N GLN A 50 -10.29 14.61 -17.59
CA GLN A 50 -10.93 14.77 -16.28
C GLN A 50 -11.99 13.70 -16.02
N SER A 51 -12.79 13.34 -17.03
CA SER A 51 -13.80 12.28 -16.87
C SER A 51 -13.15 10.90 -16.67
N VAL A 52 -12.13 10.56 -17.47
CA VAL A 52 -11.37 9.31 -17.31
C VAL A 52 -10.71 9.24 -15.93
N GLN A 53 -10.07 10.32 -15.47
CA GLN A 53 -9.43 10.36 -14.16
C GLN A 53 -10.43 10.23 -13.01
N LYS A 54 -11.64 10.81 -13.14
CA LYS A 54 -12.71 10.63 -12.14
C LYS A 54 -13.14 9.17 -12.06
N VAL A 55 -13.44 8.55 -13.20
CA VAL A 55 -13.83 7.13 -13.27
C VAL A 55 -12.74 6.23 -12.68
N VAL A 56 -11.48 6.41 -13.07
CA VAL A 56 -10.36 5.62 -12.55
C VAL A 56 -10.19 5.77 -11.04
N LYS A 57 -10.38 6.98 -10.49
CA LYS A 57 -10.34 7.21 -9.04
C LYS A 57 -11.48 6.51 -8.32
N GLU A 58 -12.68 6.49 -8.87
CA GLU A 58 -13.83 5.81 -8.30
C GLU A 58 -13.66 4.29 -8.32
N GLU A 59 -13.24 3.75 -9.46
CA GLU A 59 -12.93 2.32 -9.60
C GLU A 59 -11.82 1.89 -8.65
N LEU A 60 -10.77 2.71 -8.50
CA LEU A 60 -9.69 2.43 -7.55
C LEU A 60 -10.21 2.39 -6.11
N LYS A 61 -11.07 3.33 -5.72
CA LYS A 61 -11.70 3.32 -4.38
C LYS A 61 -12.53 2.06 -4.18
N SER A 62 -13.31 1.64 -5.18
CA SER A 62 -14.11 0.42 -5.14
C SER A 62 -13.24 -0.83 -5.01
N ALA A 63 -12.19 -0.94 -5.82
CA ALA A 63 -11.23 -2.04 -5.75
C ALA A 63 -10.55 -2.12 -4.37
N ILE A 64 -10.06 -0.99 -3.83
CA ILE A 64 -9.47 -0.92 -2.49
C ILE A 64 -10.47 -1.40 -1.43
N LYS A 65 -11.75 -0.99 -1.52
CA LYS A 65 -12.80 -1.46 -0.60
C LYS A 65 -13.02 -2.98 -0.69
N CYS A 66 -13.06 -3.54 -1.90
CA CYS A 66 -13.20 -4.99 -2.11
C CYS A 66 -11.99 -5.76 -1.54
N PHE A 67 -10.77 -5.31 -1.85
CA PHE A 67 -9.56 -5.91 -1.30
C PHE A 67 -9.52 -5.82 0.22
N LYS A 68 -9.92 -4.67 0.80
CA LYS A 68 -10.02 -4.51 2.25
C LYS A 68 -11.02 -5.50 2.85
N LYS A 69 -12.22 -5.64 2.29
CA LYS A 69 -13.23 -6.61 2.76
C LYS A 69 -12.69 -8.04 2.76
N TYR A 70 -11.98 -8.44 1.71
CA TYR A 70 -11.40 -9.77 1.62
C TYR A 70 -10.23 -9.97 2.60
N ALA A 71 -9.33 -8.98 2.69
CA ALA A 71 -8.18 -9.01 3.60
C ALA A 71 -8.61 -9.01 5.07
N ASP A 72 -9.65 -8.24 5.42
CA ASP A 72 -10.16 -8.14 6.78
C ASP A 72 -11.00 -9.36 7.19
N ARG A 73 -11.50 -10.17 6.24
CA ARG A 73 -12.31 -11.38 6.52
C ARG A 73 -11.62 -12.37 7.47
N ASN A 74 -10.31 -12.50 7.36
CA ASN A 74 -9.51 -13.44 8.16
C ASN A 74 -8.69 -12.74 9.25
N ARG A 75 -8.88 -11.42 9.47
CA ARG A 75 -8.19 -10.70 10.54
C ARG A 75 -8.98 -10.84 11.83
N ALA A 76 -8.32 -11.32 12.88
CA ALA A 76 -8.87 -11.26 14.22
C ALA A 76 -9.02 -9.79 14.67
N ILE A 77 -10.06 -9.52 15.45
CA ILE A 77 -10.23 -8.23 16.11
C ILE A 77 -8.99 -8.04 17.02
N PRO A 78 -8.21 -6.96 16.84
CA PRO A 78 -7.06 -6.72 17.69
C PRO A 78 -7.54 -6.51 19.14
N PRO A 79 -6.85 -7.08 20.14
CA PRO A 79 -7.13 -6.77 21.53
C PRO A 79 -6.92 -5.27 21.79
N ASP A 80 -7.82 -4.70 22.60
CA ASP A 80 -7.80 -3.29 22.96
C ASP A 80 -7.05 -3.09 24.28
N PHE A 81 -5.74 -2.86 24.20
CA PHE A 81 -4.90 -2.65 25.38
C PHE A 81 -4.98 -1.21 25.88
N GLN A 82 -5.03 -1.06 27.20
CA GLN A 82 -5.00 0.24 27.87
C GLN A 82 -3.61 0.52 28.46
N PRO A 83 -3.27 1.80 28.69
CA PRO A 83 -2.06 2.14 29.45
C PRO A 83 -2.06 1.45 30.82
N GLY A 84 -0.95 0.80 31.17
CA GLY A 84 -0.80 -0.02 32.38
C GLY A 84 -0.99 -1.53 32.17
N ASP A 85 -1.57 -1.95 31.04
CA ASP A 85 -1.68 -3.38 30.72
C ASP A 85 -0.31 -4.01 30.46
N LYS A 86 -0.17 -5.28 30.84
CA LYS A 86 1.02 -6.10 30.60
C LYS A 86 0.82 -6.99 29.37
N VAL A 87 1.66 -6.82 28.36
CA VAL A 87 1.57 -7.55 27.09
C VAL A 87 2.87 -8.28 26.76
N TRP A 88 2.76 -9.47 26.17
CA TRP A 88 3.92 -10.24 25.72
C TRP A 88 4.37 -9.74 24.34
N LEU A 89 5.68 -9.61 24.14
CA LEU A 89 6.25 -9.10 22.89
C LEU A 89 6.90 -10.23 22.09
N ALA A 90 6.54 -10.36 20.80
CA ALA A 90 7.13 -11.38 19.94
C ALA A 90 8.59 -11.05 19.60
N SER A 91 9.51 -11.99 19.80
CA SER A 91 10.96 -11.79 19.62
C SER A 91 11.45 -11.80 18.17
N LYS A 92 10.57 -12.08 17.19
CA LYS A 92 10.94 -12.39 15.79
C LYS A 92 11.85 -11.34 15.13
N ASN A 93 11.66 -10.07 15.47
CA ASN A 93 12.33 -8.91 14.88
C ASN A 93 13.13 -8.08 15.91
N ILE A 94 13.41 -8.64 17.10
CA ILE A 94 14.11 -7.94 18.19
C ILE A 94 15.48 -8.59 18.35
N LYS A 95 16.52 -7.76 18.45
CA LYS A 95 17.87 -8.23 18.79
C LYS A 95 17.89 -8.49 20.29
N THR A 96 17.71 -9.75 20.68
CA THR A 96 17.86 -10.16 22.08
C THR A 96 19.34 -10.38 22.41
N THR A 97 19.66 -10.43 23.70
CA THR A 97 21.01 -10.74 24.21
C THR A 97 21.50 -12.12 23.77
N ILE A 98 20.60 -13.01 23.34
CA ILE A 98 20.93 -14.35 22.87
C ILE A 98 21.44 -14.25 21.42
N PRO A 99 22.68 -14.68 21.13
CA PRO A 99 23.29 -14.52 19.81
C PRO A 99 22.65 -15.41 18.72
N THR A 100 21.97 -16.49 19.12
CA THR A 100 21.35 -17.44 18.21
C THR A 100 19.83 -17.46 18.33
N LYS A 101 19.13 -17.40 17.18
CA LYS A 101 17.66 -17.51 17.10
C LYS A 101 17.15 -18.91 17.46
N LYS A 102 17.99 -19.94 17.37
CA LYS A 102 17.67 -21.30 17.81
C LYS A 102 17.75 -21.32 19.34
N LEU A 103 16.67 -21.76 20.00
CA LEU A 103 16.48 -21.75 21.46
C LEU A 103 16.21 -20.37 22.10
N SER A 104 16.02 -19.29 21.32
CA SER A 104 15.54 -18.03 21.87
C SER A 104 14.04 -18.09 22.19
N GLU A 105 13.61 -17.46 23.27
CA GLU A 105 12.19 -17.33 23.61
C GLU A 105 11.39 -16.72 22.46
N ARG A 106 10.23 -17.31 22.12
CA ARG A 106 9.34 -16.80 21.07
C ARG A 106 8.57 -15.56 21.53
N TRP A 107 8.24 -15.51 22.81
CA TRP A 107 7.52 -14.43 23.48
C TRP A 107 8.39 -13.94 24.62
N LEU A 108 8.68 -12.65 24.61
CA LEU A 108 9.43 -11.99 25.66
C LEU A 108 8.51 -11.67 26.83
N VAL A 109 9.13 -11.53 27.99
CA VAL A 109 8.55 -11.14 29.28
C VAL A 109 7.52 -10.01 29.12
N PRO A 110 6.44 -9.97 29.93
CA PRO A 110 5.43 -8.93 29.81
C PRO A 110 6.00 -7.51 29.94
N PHE A 111 5.66 -6.66 28.97
CA PHE A 111 5.95 -5.23 28.95
C PHE A 111 4.71 -4.42 29.26
N GLU A 112 4.90 -3.30 29.95
CA GLU A 112 3.84 -2.36 30.26
C GLU A 112 3.55 -1.45 29.06
N VAL A 113 2.28 -1.31 28.72
CA VAL A 113 1.80 -0.34 27.72
C VAL A 113 1.84 1.05 28.34
N LEU A 114 2.62 1.96 27.76
CA LEU A 114 2.71 3.36 28.20
C LEU A 114 1.61 4.23 27.57
N LYS A 115 1.34 4.01 26.28
CA LYS A 115 0.30 4.75 25.55
C LYS A 115 -0.16 4.00 24.31
N LYS A 116 -1.41 4.23 23.92
CA LYS A 116 -1.97 3.79 22.64
C LYS A 116 -1.67 4.84 21.57
N ILE A 117 -0.96 4.45 20.51
CA ILE A 117 -0.60 5.34 19.38
C ILE A 117 -1.68 5.27 18.29
N GLY A 118 -2.28 4.10 18.10
CA GLY A 118 -3.35 3.88 17.13
C GLY A 118 -4.13 2.61 17.41
N SER A 119 -4.94 2.16 16.44
CA SER A 119 -5.77 0.96 16.59
C SER A 119 -4.96 -0.34 16.72
N HIS A 120 -3.74 -0.38 16.19
CA HIS A 120 -2.87 -1.57 16.18
C HIS A 120 -1.44 -1.27 16.64
N ALA A 121 -1.20 -0.09 17.20
CA ALA A 121 0.14 0.38 17.57
C ALA A 121 0.13 0.93 19.00
N TYR A 122 0.99 0.36 19.83
CA TYR A 122 1.13 0.68 21.24
C TYR A 122 2.58 0.99 21.57
N HIS A 123 2.81 1.95 22.46
CA HIS A 123 4.13 2.27 22.97
C HIS A 123 4.38 1.45 24.25
N LEU A 124 5.44 0.66 24.25
CA LEU A 124 5.80 -0.21 25.37
C LEU A 124 6.97 0.37 26.15
N LYS A 125 7.00 0.12 27.45
CA LYS A 125 8.16 0.41 28.29
C LYS A 125 9.24 -0.66 28.08
N LEU A 126 10.17 -0.42 27.16
CA LEU A 126 11.26 -1.34 26.86
C LEU A 126 12.51 -1.06 27.74
N PRO A 127 13.37 -2.08 27.98
CA PRO A 127 14.65 -1.87 28.64
C PRO A 127 15.58 -1.05 27.74
N GLN A 128 16.45 -0.22 28.32
CA GLN A 128 17.44 0.57 27.54
C GLN A 128 18.52 -0.27 26.85
N GLN A 129 18.66 -1.55 27.23
CA GLN A 129 19.74 -2.42 26.79
C GLN A 129 19.43 -3.18 25.49
N TRP A 130 18.35 -2.84 24.78
CA TRP A 130 17.89 -3.46 23.53
C TRP A 130 17.95 -2.48 22.34
#